data_AF-A0A2N1NFG5-F1
#
_entry.id   AF-A0A2N1NFG5-F1
#
_cell.length_a   1.000
_cell.length_b   1.000
_cell.length_c   1.000
_cell.angle_alpha   90.00
_cell.angle_beta   90.00
_cell.angle_gamma   90.00
#
_symmetry.space_group_name_H-M   'P 1'
#
loop_
_entity.id
_entity.type
_entity.pdbx_description
1 polymer ?
#
loop_
_entity_poly.entity_id
_entity_poly.type
_entity_poly.pdbx_seq_one_letter_code
_entity_poly.pdbx_strand_id
1 'polypeptide(L)'
;MTDSRPKSPQKIDNTTTVDTSMEEVANTSSTHDLSHSEIDVTSRDSQEKDPLKSSTPCSSDVSNISVPHLPLNNVTDYIDTALICHPSIKIELKNCANLLCSEEILTFYTDGSVQNIGTTHSLSGYGWIQTQPLTPRISFKGSTVFFPSSSKSESMGILTALLVAPFNCRINIYTDSANCITTFNTRMHLGIVSPHQKLKQSNFLLWDLIFLLINQKNLLVTLHKVPGHSNNLYNDEADTLAKAGAHIREPIIINHKFFAHQSLGFASWNRLHVIDRNVRKWADNVIQPLIFNSMINNKALTPIKKQILDGEIDWTFTKEWLNHNNSDALCSINLSKQQGNKIKKCNFIYPTIDIQQRNYPHLYPLGSIPCIQCSDAHDVNAHVGLCNDHSNDVVTILMEAAYDLYDIIIDNYSGTPFALRETIESSPLFNITFSGALSQTHPGYLLIHHLVPSDLTTIFYNYIKDKKLRFSIFIKFFKTLMRKVDSYIWVKRYSLIKSWERILSITKNKK
;
A
#
# COMPACT_ATOMS: atom_id res chain seq x y z
N MET A 1 -45.39 7.90 61.17
CA MET A 1 -45.27 6.55 60.58
C MET A 1 -45.75 6.61 59.13
N THR A 2 -44.81 6.85 58.23
CA THR A 2 -44.84 6.56 56.78
C THR A 2 -43.55 7.18 56.24
N ASP A 3 -42.48 6.38 56.14
CA ASP A 3 -41.20 6.83 55.59
C ASP A 3 -40.83 6.04 54.33
N SER A 4 -41.05 6.72 53.21
CA SER A 4 -40.04 7.08 52.21
C SER A 4 -38.90 6.08 51.91
N ARG A 5 -39.02 5.39 50.77
CA ARG A 5 -37.91 4.74 50.03
C ARG A 5 -37.01 5.80 49.36
N PRO A 6 -35.67 5.70 49.41
CA PRO A 6 -34.80 6.49 48.55
C PRO A 6 -34.41 5.75 47.26
N LYS A 7 -34.25 6.57 46.21
CA LYS A 7 -33.76 6.24 44.87
C LYS A 7 -32.23 6.06 44.84
N SER A 8 -31.80 5.23 43.89
CA SER A 8 -30.45 4.91 43.44
C SER A 8 -29.55 6.09 43.04
N PRO A 9 -28.22 6.00 43.20
CA PRO A 9 -27.26 6.91 42.57
C PRO A 9 -26.78 6.39 41.19
N GLN A 10 -26.70 7.33 40.23
CA GLN A 10 -26.10 7.18 38.91
C GLN A 10 -24.60 6.92 38.99
N LYS A 11 -24.08 6.02 38.16
CA LYS A 11 -22.64 5.85 37.90
C LYS A 11 -22.31 6.28 36.48
N ILE A 12 -21.17 6.95 36.41
CA ILE A 12 -20.59 7.70 35.29
C ILE A 12 -19.94 6.74 34.30
N ASP A 13 -20.28 6.87 33.02
CA ASP A 13 -19.59 6.22 31.91
C ASP A 13 -18.30 6.98 31.58
N ASN A 14 -17.16 6.37 31.85
CA ASN A 14 -15.84 6.81 31.36
C ASN A 14 -15.53 6.05 30.06
N THR A 15 -15.73 6.69 28.91
CA THR A 15 -15.19 6.23 27.63
C THR A 15 -13.94 7.05 27.30
N THR A 16 -12.78 6.47 27.57
CA THR A 16 -11.47 6.97 27.13
C THR A 16 -11.18 6.36 25.76
N THR A 17 -11.34 7.13 24.69
CA THR A 17 -10.90 6.74 23.34
C THR A 17 -9.45 7.16 23.13
N VAL A 18 -8.58 6.15 23.01
CA VAL A 18 -7.16 6.30 22.69
C VAL A 18 -7.00 6.29 21.17
N ASP A 19 -6.50 7.40 20.63
CA ASP A 19 -6.11 7.56 19.24
C ASP A 19 -5.00 6.56 18.87
N THR A 20 -5.30 5.66 17.93
CA THR A 20 -4.31 4.75 17.34
C THR A 20 -4.26 4.95 15.84
N SER A 21 -3.04 5.05 15.33
CA SER A 21 -2.65 5.20 13.93
C SER A 21 -3.36 4.24 12.97
N MET A 22 -3.76 4.78 11.81
CA MET A 22 -4.33 4.12 10.63
C MET A 22 -3.78 2.70 10.37
N GLU A 23 -4.60 1.69 10.62
CA GLU A 23 -4.52 0.38 9.97
C GLU A 23 -5.55 0.29 8.84
N GLU A 24 -5.15 -0.41 7.78
CA GLU A 24 -5.90 -0.69 6.55
C GLU A 24 -7.34 -1.17 6.80
N VAL A 25 -8.31 -0.42 6.28
CA VAL A 25 -9.67 -0.93 6.11
C VAL A 25 -9.68 -1.88 4.91
N ALA A 26 -9.80 -3.17 5.20
CA ALA A 26 -10.14 -4.19 4.22
C ALA A 26 -11.56 -3.94 3.70
N ASN A 27 -11.69 -3.57 2.42
CA ASN A 27 -12.99 -3.49 1.75
C ASN A 27 -13.37 -4.85 1.19
N THR A 28 -14.49 -5.38 1.66
CA THR A 28 -15.27 -6.44 1.02
C THR A 28 -16.10 -5.80 -0.10
N SER A 29 -15.76 -6.07 -1.37
CA SER A 29 -16.60 -5.65 -2.50
C SER A 29 -17.63 -6.73 -2.84
N SER A 30 -18.91 -6.38 -2.79
CA SER A 30 -19.98 -7.13 -3.43
C SER A 30 -19.83 -7.10 -4.96
N THR A 31 -20.08 -8.25 -5.57
CA THR A 31 -20.08 -8.48 -7.01
C THR A 31 -21.13 -7.62 -7.72
N HIS A 32 -20.70 -6.79 -8.67
CA HIS A 32 -21.57 -6.24 -9.71
C HIS A 32 -20.93 -6.42 -11.08
N ASP A 33 -21.67 -7.11 -11.95
CA ASP A 33 -21.38 -7.31 -13.36
C ASP A 33 -21.20 -5.98 -14.08
N LEU A 34 -20.08 -5.84 -14.80
CA LEU A 34 -19.89 -4.78 -15.79
C LEU A 34 -19.70 -5.44 -17.16
N SER A 35 -20.72 -5.26 -17.99
CA SER A 35 -20.74 -5.63 -19.41
C SER A 35 -19.61 -4.92 -20.16
N HIS A 36 -18.72 -5.70 -20.76
CA HIS A 36 -17.67 -5.21 -21.64
C HIS A 36 -18.25 -4.76 -23.00
N SER A 37 -17.95 -3.53 -23.40
CA SER A 37 -17.97 -3.13 -24.82
C SER A 37 -16.53 -3.08 -25.30
N GLU A 38 -16.23 -3.89 -26.31
CA GLU A 38 -14.93 -3.97 -26.99
C GLU A 38 -14.67 -2.66 -27.75
N ILE A 39 -13.49 -2.08 -27.55
CA ILE A 39 -12.93 -1.07 -28.44
C ILE A 39 -11.64 -1.65 -29.00
N ASP A 40 -11.72 -2.09 -30.25
CA ASP A 40 -10.59 -2.43 -31.10
C ASP A 40 -9.69 -1.21 -31.29
N VAL A 41 -8.39 -1.36 -31.01
CA VAL A 41 -7.36 -0.40 -31.43
C VAL A 41 -6.33 -1.16 -32.25
N THR A 42 -6.43 -1.01 -33.57
CA THR A 42 -5.41 -1.40 -34.54
C THR A 42 -4.56 -0.19 -34.92
N SER A 43 -3.24 -0.33 -34.85
CA SER A 43 -2.25 0.37 -35.71
C SER A 43 -0.87 -0.27 -35.41
N ARG A 44 -0.28 -1.08 -36.29
CA ARG A 44 0.57 -0.66 -37.42
C ARG A 44 1.30 0.67 -37.15
N ASP A 45 2.54 0.59 -36.70
CA ASP A 45 3.65 0.98 -37.57
C ASP A 45 5.00 0.43 -37.12
N SER A 46 5.88 0.32 -38.10
CA SER A 46 7.07 -0.51 -38.13
C SER A 46 8.31 0.39 -38.11
N GLN A 47 9.44 -0.18 -37.67
CA GLN A 47 10.81 0.28 -37.90
C GLN A 47 11.27 1.51 -37.11
N GLU A 48 12.11 1.27 -36.10
CA GLU A 48 13.52 1.72 -36.14
C GLU A 48 14.39 0.87 -35.21
N LYS A 49 15.57 0.52 -35.70
CA LYS A 49 16.56 -0.36 -35.07
C LYS A 49 17.71 0.47 -34.49
N ASP A 50 18.19 0.00 -33.33
CA ASP A 50 19.59 -0.01 -32.89
C ASP A 50 20.22 1.30 -32.31
N PRO A 51 21.36 1.25 -31.58
CA PRO A 51 21.39 0.93 -30.15
C PRO A 51 22.41 1.82 -29.38
N LEU A 52 22.02 2.56 -28.33
CA LEU A 52 23.02 3.35 -27.58
C LEU A 52 23.57 2.64 -26.33
N LYS A 53 24.84 2.24 -26.52
CA LYS A 53 25.82 1.80 -25.51
C LYS A 53 25.96 2.83 -24.39
N SER A 54 26.24 2.28 -23.22
CA SER A 54 26.74 2.96 -22.03
C SER A 54 28.02 3.75 -22.31
N SER A 55 28.00 5.05 -22.01
CA SER A 55 29.21 5.81 -21.70
C SER A 55 28.86 6.98 -20.80
N THR A 56 29.32 6.92 -19.56
CA THR A 56 29.38 8.05 -18.63
C THR A 56 30.54 8.96 -19.02
N PRO A 57 30.33 10.29 -19.04
CA PRO A 57 31.31 11.22 -18.48
C PRO A 57 30.59 12.16 -17.49
N CYS A 58 31.03 12.20 -16.23
CA CYS A 58 32.09 13.06 -15.69
C CYS A 58 31.60 14.49 -15.39
N SER A 59 31.89 14.89 -14.15
CA SER A 59 31.66 16.16 -13.47
C SER A 59 31.41 17.39 -14.34
N SER A 60 30.32 18.09 -14.03
CA SER A 60 30.21 19.53 -14.25
C SER A 60 29.65 20.17 -12.98
N ASP A 61 30.43 21.07 -12.41
CA ASP A 61 30.11 21.94 -11.29
C ASP A 61 28.69 22.53 -11.40
N VAL A 62 27.84 22.21 -10.44
CA VAL A 62 26.55 22.89 -10.24
C VAL A 62 26.84 24.22 -9.57
N SER A 63 27.42 25.14 -10.33
CA SER A 63 27.49 26.55 -9.97
C SER A 63 26.09 27.16 -10.15
N ASN A 64 25.58 27.73 -9.04
CA ASN A 64 24.45 28.65 -8.92
C ASN A 64 23.61 28.86 -10.18
N ILE A 65 22.52 28.10 -10.30
CA ILE A 65 21.45 28.41 -11.25
C ILE A 65 20.64 29.57 -10.65
N SER A 66 20.87 30.77 -11.18
CA SER A 66 20.11 31.97 -10.89
C SER A 66 18.65 31.80 -11.34
N VAL A 67 17.74 32.12 -10.42
CA VAL A 67 16.29 32.15 -10.64
C VAL A 67 15.95 33.25 -11.65
N PRO A 68 15.10 33.01 -12.66
CA PRO A 68 14.49 34.11 -13.40
C PRO A 68 13.49 34.80 -12.48
N HIS A 69 13.95 35.85 -11.80
CA HIS A 69 13.10 36.80 -11.09
C HIS A 69 12.27 37.58 -12.12
N LEU A 70 10.99 37.25 -12.26
CA LEU A 70 10.02 38.33 -12.42
C LEU A 70 9.83 38.92 -11.01
N PRO A 71 10.14 40.20 -10.77
CA PRO A 71 9.76 40.86 -9.54
C PRO A 71 8.24 40.97 -9.57
N LEU A 72 7.56 39.99 -8.97
CA LEU A 72 6.14 40.06 -8.68
C LEU A 72 6.02 41.03 -7.50
N ASN A 73 5.94 42.32 -7.83
CA ASN A 73 5.90 43.40 -6.84
C ASN A 73 4.49 43.60 -6.28
N ASN A 74 3.47 42.92 -6.82
CA ASN A 74 2.10 43.02 -6.37
C ASN A 74 1.67 41.73 -5.64
N VAL A 75 0.98 41.91 -4.50
CA VAL A 75 0.45 40.82 -3.66
C VAL A 75 -0.40 39.85 -4.49
N THR A 76 -1.06 40.37 -5.53
CA THR A 76 -2.02 39.64 -6.36
C THR A 76 -1.42 38.82 -7.49
N ASP A 77 -0.15 39.05 -7.86
CA ASP A 77 0.37 38.43 -9.09
C ASP A 77 0.46 36.89 -8.97
N TYR A 78 0.79 36.36 -7.78
CA TYR A 78 0.81 34.92 -7.52
C TYR A 78 -0.57 34.26 -7.71
N ILE A 79 -1.66 34.99 -7.43
CA ILE A 79 -3.03 34.50 -7.63
C ILE A 79 -3.29 34.26 -9.12
N ASP A 80 -2.71 35.09 -10.00
CA ASP A 80 -2.87 34.95 -11.44
C ASP A 80 -2.03 33.83 -12.01
N THR A 81 -0.75 33.74 -11.61
CA THR A 81 0.23 32.87 -12.25
C THR A 81 0.30 31.47 -11.64
N ALA A 82 0.14 31.36 -10.31
CA ALA A 82 0.36 30.11 -9.59
C ALA A 82 -0.91 29.24 -9.45
N LEU A 83 -2.10 29.80 -9.73
CA LEU A 83 -3.38 29.11 -9.60
C LEU A 83 -4.09 28.86 -10.95
N ILE A 84 -4.65 27.67 -11.08
CA ILE A 84 -5.64 27.29 -12.10
C ILE A 84 -6.99 27.15 -11.39
N CYS A 85 -7.88 28.12 -11.62
CA CYS A 85 -9.24 28.15 -11.08
C CYS A 85 -10.12 29.08 -11.93
N HIS A 86 -11.43 29.08 -11.65
CA HIS A 86 -12.37 29.98 -12.31
C HIS A 86 -12.04 31.47 -12.03
N PRO A 87 -12.17 32.39 -13.01
CA PRO A 87 -11.80 33.80 -12.82
C PRO A 87 -12.47 34.49 -11.64
N SER A 88 -13.72 34.16 -11.32
CA SER A 88 -14.42 34.73 -10.15
C SER A 88 -13.71 34.45 -8.83
N ILE A 89 -13.10 33.26 -8.69
CA ILE A 89 -12.35 32.88 -7.49
C ILE A 89 -11.06 33.69 -7.39
N LYS A 90 -10.39 33.96 -8.52
CA LYS A 90 -9.23 34.86 -8.54
C LYS A 90 -9.62 36.26 -8.10
N ILE A 91 -10.75 36.78 -8.57
CA ILE A 91 -11.27 38.10 -8.17
C ILE A 91 -11.55 38.14 -6.66
N GLU A 92 -12.20 37.11 -6.12
CA GLU A 92 -12.47 37.00 -4.68
C GLU A 92 -11.18 37.02 -3.84
N LEU A 93 -10.19 36.18 -4.19
CA LEU A 93 -8.89 36.17 -3.51
C LEU A 93 -8.15 37.51 -3.63
N LYS A 94 -8.21 38.18 -4.79
CA LYS A 94 -7.62 39.52 -4.98
C LYS A 94 -8.31 40.57 -4.13
N ASN A 95 -9.63 40.50 -3.99
CA ASN A 95 -10.37 41.40 -3.11
C ASN A 95 -9.96 41.20 -1.65
N CYS A 96 -9.82 39.95 -1.19
CA CYS A 96 -9.26 39.65 0.13
C CYS A 96 -7.85 40.24 0.28
N ALA A 97 -6.97 40.05 -0.70
CA ALA A 97 -5.61 40.57 -0.67
C ALA A 97 -5.55 42.11 -0.60
N ASN A 98 -6.42 42.78 -1.36
CA ASN A 98 -6.51 44.24 -1.35
C ASN A 98 -7.04 44.79 -0.03
N LEU A 99 -7.96 44.09 0.63
CA LEU A 99 -8.46 44.49 1.96
C LEU A 99 -7.40 44.34 3.06
N LEU A 100 -6.45 43.42 2.89
CA LEU A 100 -5.37 43.16 3.85
C LEU A 100 -4.04 43.82 3.47
N CYS A 101 -3.99 44.64 2.42
CA CYS A 101 -2.72 45.04 1.80
C CYS A 101 -1.79 45.88 2.70
N SER A 102 -2.35 46.54 3.71
CA SER A 102 -1.63 47.42 4.64
C SER A 102 -1.38 46.78 6.02
N GLU A 103 -1.77 45.51 6.21
CA GLU A 103 -1.67 44.84 7.50
C GLU A 103 -0.26 44.30 7.76
N GLU A 104 0.31 44.61 8.93
CA GLU A 104 1.63 44.10 9.33
C GLU A 104 1.54 42.75 10.06
N ILE A 105 0.39 42.47 10.68
CA ILE A 105 0.16 41.27 11.47
C ILE A 105 -1.21 40.70 11.10
N LEU A 106 -1.24 39.42 10.78
CA LEU A 106 -2.47 38.68 10.50
C LEU A 106 -2.55 37.43 11.38
N THR A 107 -3.77 37.08 11.76
CA THR A 107 -4.08 35.83 12.45
C THR A 107 -5.18 35.13 11.69
N PHE A 108 -4.93 33.89 11.29
CA PHE A 108 -5.88 33.04 10.57
C PHE A 108 -6.19 31.78 11.36
N TYR A 109 -7.45 31.34 11.30
CA TYR A 109 -7.84 29.96 11.59
C TYR A 109 -8.10 29.27 10.27
N THR A 110 -7.53 28.08 10.07
CA THR A 110 -7.61 27.34 8.80
C THR A 110 -8.02 25.90 9.06
N ASP A 111 -8.86 25.36 8.18
CA ASP A 111 -9.25 23.95 8.24
C ASP A 111 -9.46 23.34 6.84
N GLY A 112 -9.47 22.01 6.78
CA GLY A 112 -9.71 21.20 5.60
C GLY A 112 -10.72 20.08 5.86
N SER A 113 -11.63 19.88 4.92
CA SER A 113 -12.62 18.82 4.95
C SER A 113 -12.47 17.90 3.74
N VAL A 114 -12.64 16.59 3.95
CA VAL A 114 -12.76 15.59 2.88
C VAL A 114 -13.96 14.70 3.17
N GLN A 115 -14.76 14.44 2.14
CA GLN A 115 -15.96 13.61 2.23
C GLN A 115 -15.89 12.52 1.15
N ASN A 116 -16.48 11.36 1.45
CA ASN A 116 -16.60 10.21 0.53
C ASN A 116 -15.26 9.79 -0.12
N ILE A 117 -14.17 9.84 0.64
CA ILE A 117 -12.82 9.50 0.14
C ILE A 117 -12.80 8.06 -0.42
N GLY A 118 -12.14 7.86 -1.56
CA GLY A 118 -12.08 6.56 -2.24
C GLY A 118 -13.25 6.26 -3.17
N THR A 119 -14.25 7.13 -3.24
CA THR A 119 -15.37 7.01 -4.20
C THR A 119 -15.24 8.02 -5.35
N THR A 120 -16.04 7.82 -6.41
CA THR A 120 -16.21 8.79 -7.50
C THR A 120 -16.87 10.10 -7.06
N HIS A 121 -17.44 10.15 -5.85
CA HIS A 121 -18.08 11.31 -5.25
C HIS A 121 -17.22 11.99 -4.17
N SER A 122 -15.91 11.74 -4.18
CA SER A 122 -15.02 12.35 -3.20
C SER A 122 -14.99 13.87 -3.36
N LEU A 123 -15.23 14.57 -2.25
CA LEU A 123 -15.19 16.03 -2.16
C LEU A 123 -14.05 16.47 -1.25
N SER A 124 -13.40 17.57 -1.59
CA SER A 124 -12.27 18.12 -0.83
C SER A 124 -12.43 19.63 -0.77
N GLY A 125 -12.64 20.15 0.44
CA GLY A 125 -12.85 21.56 0.71
C GLY A 125 -11.89 22.09 1.74
N TYR A 126 -11.68 23.39 1.75
CA TYR A 126 -10.86 24.08 2.73
C TYR A 126 -11.43 25.46 2.99
N GLY A 127 -11.09 26.01 4.14
CA GLY A 127 -11.60 27.30 4.56
C GLY A 127 -10.66 27.97 5.54
N TRP A 128 -10.74 29.29 5.58
CA TRP A 128 -10.05 30.06 6.61
C TRP A 128 -10.82 31.32 6.97
N ILE A 129 -10.56 31.81 8.18
CA ILE A 129 -11.04 33.09 8.66
C ILE A 129 -9.91 33.90 9.27
N GLN A 130 -9.89 35.19 8.94
CA GLN A 130 -9.01 36.18 9.51
C GLN A 130 -9.61 36.70 10.83
N THR A 131 -8.81 36.75 11.90
CA THR A 131 -9.26 37.15 13.23
C THR A 131 -8.31 38.11 13.97
N GLN A 132 -7.38 38.78 13.28
CA GLN A 132 -6.51 39.76 13.97
C GLN A 132 -7.35 40.95 14.47
N PRO A 133 -7.18 41.40 15.73
CA PRO A 133 -7.86 42.58 16.24
C PRO A 133 -7.60 43.82 15.37
N LEU A 134 -8.61 44.67 15.20
CA LEU A 134 -8.54 45.93 14.44
C LEU A 134 -8.24 45.79 12.94
N THR A 135 -8.28 44.57 12.41
CA THR A 135 -8.13 44.29 10.97
C THR A 135 -9.46 43.82 10.40
N PRO A 136 -9.69 43.93 9.07
CA PRO A 136 -10.90 43.44 8.44
C PRO A 136 -11.11 41.93 8.66
N ARG A 137 -12.22 41.56 9.32
CA ARG A 137 -12.66 40.17 9.45
C ARG A 137 -13.16 39.67 8.10
N ILE A 138 -12.32 38.94 7.40
CA ILE A 138 -12.66 38.31 6.12
C ILE A 138 -12.46 36.80 6.21
N SER A 139 -13.22 36.06 5.40
CA SER A 139 -13.12 34.61 5.30
C SER A 139 -13.12 34.19 3.84
N PHE A 140 -12.60 32.99 3.60
CA PHE A 140 -12.58 32.38 2.28
C PHE A 140 -12.83 30.88 2.41
N LYS A 141 -13.44 30.31 1.37
CA LYS A 141 -13.63 28.88 1.23
C LYS A 141 -13.42 28.47 -0.23
N GLY A 142 -12.90 27.27 -0.43
CA GLY A 142 -12.67 26.73 -1.76
C GLY A 142 -12.73 25.22 -1.77
N SER A 143 -12.76 24.66 -2.98
CA SER A 143 -12.54 23.23 -3.20
C SER A 143 -11.22 22.98 -3.90
N THR A 144 -10.68 21.78 -3.73
CA THR A 144 -9.55 21.27 -4.51
C THR A 144 -9.94 19.91 -5.09
N VAL A 145 -9.31 19.54 -6.20
CA VAL A 145 -9.51 18.23 -6.84
C VAL A 145 -8.17 17.54 -7.07
N PHE A 146 -8.27 16.30 -7.56
CA PHE A 146 -7.18 15.35 -7.74
C PHE A 146 -6.51 14.99 -6.43
N PHE A 147 -6.37 13.69 -6.19
CA PHE A 147 -5.61 13.22 -5.03
C PHE A 147 -6.16 13.75 -3.67
N PRO A 148 -7.49 13.75 -3.44
CA PRO A 148 -8.09 14.33 -2.24
C PRO A 148 -7.58 13.63 -0.97
N SER A 149 -7.30 14.41 0.06
CA SER A 149 -6.90 13.95 1.39
C SER A 149 -7.04 15.09 2.39
N SER A 150 -7.28 14.78 3.67
CA SER A 150 -7.42 15.81 4.73
C SER A 150 -6.25 16.78 4.70
N SER A 151 -5.02 16.24 4.63
CA SER A 151 -3.81 17.05 4.57
C SER A 151 -3.67 17.91 3.32
N LYS A 152 -4.27 17.51 2.18
CA LYS A 152 -4.30 18.37 0.98
C LYS A 152 -5.24 19.55 1.20
N SER A 153 -6.45 19.30 1.71
CA SER A 153 -7.41 20.34 2.06
C SER A 153 -6.85 21.30 3.12
N GLU A 154 -6.31 20.79 4.21
CA GLU A 154 -5.72 21.61 5.29
C GLU A 154 -4.55 22.47 4.76
N SER A 155 -3.66 21.91 3.94
CA SER A 155 -2.56 22.65 3.31
C SER A 155 -3.06 23.72 2.32
N MET A 156 -4.19 23.49 1.63
CA MET A 156 -4.82 24.50 0.77
C MET A 156 -5.37 25.69 1.58
N GLY A 157 -5.93 25.44 2.77
CA GLY A 157 -6.33 26.49 3.70
C GLY A 157 -5.16 27.40 4.06
N ILE A 158 -4.02 26.81 4.44
CA ILE A 158 -2.77 27.53 4.72
C ILE A 158 -2.30 28.31 3.48
N LEU A 159 -2.20 27.66 2.32
CA LEU A 159 -1.74 28.28 1.08
C LEU A 159 -2.57 29.52 0.73
N THR A 160 -3.90 29.40 0.76
CA THR A 160 -4.78 30.50 0.35
C THR A 160 -4.79 31.66 1.35
N ALA A 161 -4.56 31.40 2.65
CA ALA A 161 -4.32 32.46 3.63
C ALA A 161 -3.00 33.23 3.34
N LEU A 162 -1.93 32.53 2.96
CA LEU A 162 -0.64 33.16 2.61
C LEU A 162 -0.69 33.90 1.25
N LEU A 163 -1.53 33.46 0.32
CA LEU A 163 -1.72 34.13 -0.96
C LEU A 163 -2.31 35.53 -0.80
N VAL A 164 -3.22 35.72 0.17
CA VAL A 164 -3.86 37.03 0.41
C VAL A 164 -3.07 37.93 1.36
N ALA A 165 -2.05 37.41 2.05
CA ALA A 165 -1.23 38.21 2.95
C ALA A 165 -0.30 39.18 2.19
N PRO A 166 -0.08 40.41 2.71
CA PRO A 166 0.83 41.37 2.11
C PRO A 166 2.31 41.00 2.33
N PHE A 167 3.20 41.74 1.68
CA PHE A 167 4.65 41.59 1.86
C PHE A 167 5.07 42.01 3.28
N ASN A 168 6.13 41.38 3.80
CA ASN A 168 6.71 41.66 5.12
C ASN A 168 5.73 41.48 6.29
N CYS A 169 4.68 40.68 6.11
CA CYS A 169 3.67 40.42 7.13
C CYS A 169 4.11 39.34 8.12
N ARG A 170 3.80 39.54 9.40
CA ARG A 170 3.81 38.47 10.41
C ARG A 170 2.47 37.76 10.43
N ILE A 171 2.48 36.42 10.36
CA ILE A 171 1.26 35.63 10.21
C ILE A 171 1.22 34.54 11.27
N ASN A 172 0.16 34.51 12.06
CA ASN A 172 -0.16 33.41 12.96
C ASN A 172 -1.25 32.55 12.32
N ILE A 173 -1.00 31.26 12.15
CA ILE A 173 -1.99 30.32 11.61
C ILE A 173 -2.33 29.30 12.68
N TYR A 174 -3.61 29.27 13.05
CA TYR A 174 -4.19 28.28 13.96
C TYR A 174 -4.84 27.18 13.13
N THR A 175 -4.42 25.94 13.37
CA THR A 175 -4.96 24.75 12.68
C THR A 175 -4.95 23.55 13.62
N ASP A 176 -5.91 22.65 13.43
CA ASP A 176 -5.93 21.35 14.10
C ASP A 176 -5.12 20.27 13.35
N SER A 177 -4.54 20.59 12.19
CA SER A 177 -3.73 19.62 11.45
C SER A 177 -2.32 19.47 12.02
N ALA A 178 -2.11 18.44 12.84
CA ALA A 178 -0.78 18.06 13.31
C ALA A 178 0.16 17.68 12.14
N ASN A 179 -0.39 17.14 11.05
CA ASN A 179 0.40 16.76 9.88
C ASN A 179 0.92 17.99 9.11
N CYS A 180 0.10 19.03 8.97
CA CYS A 180 0.54 20.29 8.35
C CYS A 180 1.64 20.96 9.19
N ILE A 181 1.48 21.02 10.51
CA ILE A 181 2.49 21.59 11.42
C ILE A 181 3.80 20.81 11.32
N THR A 182 3.74 19.48 11.38
CA THR A 182 4.92 18.62 11.28
C THR A 182 5.63 18.82 9.94
N THR A 183 4.88 18.86 8.84
CA THR A 183 5.43 19.05 7.50
C THR A 183 6.06 20.43 7.32
N PHE A 184 5.40 21.49 7.81
CA PHE A 184 5.92 22.85 7.80
C PHE A 184 7.23 22.95 8.58
N ASN A 185 7.26 22.49 9.84
CA ASN A 185 8.47 22.52 10.66
C ASN A 185 9.60 21.71 10.03
N THR A 186 9.28 20.53 9.51
CA THR A 186 10.25 19.68 8.80
C THR A 186 10.88 20.42 7.62
N ARG A 187 10.10 21.11 6.79
CA ARG A 187 10.59 21.90 5.65
C ARG A 187 11.34 23.17 6.07
N MET A 188 10.95 23.82 7.16
CA MET A 188 11.67 24.98 7.72
C MET A 188 13.08 24.59 8.21
N HIS A 189 13.24 23.38 8.75
CA HIS A 189 14.52 22.92 9.32
C HIS A 189 15.40 22.16 8.32
N LEU A 190 14.81 21.40 7.38
CA LEU A 190 15.54 20.69 6.34
C LEU A 190 15.89 21.67 5.22
N GLY A 191 17.06 22.32 5.27
CA GLY A 191 17.54 23.30 4.27
C GLY A 191 17.26 22.96 2.79
N ILE A 192 18.24 22.41 2.06
CA ILE A 192 18.02 22.00 0.66
C ILE A 192 17.49 20.57 0.64
N VAL A 193 16.22 20.40 0.28
CA VAL A 193 15.59 19.09 0.11
C VAL A 193 16.05 18.47 -1.22
N SER A 194 16.58 17.24 -1.17
CA SER A 194 16.96 16.54 -2.41
C SER A 194 15.73 16.28 -3.30
N PRO A 195 15.89 16.25 -4.64
CA PRO A 195 14.79 15.92 -5.55
C PRO A 195 14.05 14.62 -5.19
N HIS A 196 14.77 13.61 -4.68
CA HIS A 196 14.19 12.34 -4.24
C HIS A 196 13.30 12.46 -3.02
N GLN A 197 13.73 13.20 -1.99
CA GLN A 197 12.91 13.45 -0.80
C GLN A 197 11.67 14.26 -1.16
N LYS A 198 11.83 15.25 -2.04
CA LYS A 198 10.73 16.07 -2.57
C LYS A 198 9.66 15.22 -3.25
N LEU A 199 10.07 14.32 -4.15
CA LEU A 199 9.15 13.40 -4.84
C LEU A 199 8.49 12.37 -3.92
N LYS A 200 9.02 12.14 -2.70
CA LYS A 200 8.39 11.28 -1.70
C LYS A 200 7.35 12.01 -0.86
N GLN A 201 7.41 13.34 -0.80
CA GLN A 201 6.48 14.14 -0.03
C GLN A 201 5.15 14.25 -0.75
N SER A 202 4.07 13.95 -0.04
CA SER A 202 2.71 14.19 -0.50
C SER A 202 2.44 15.69 -0.59
N ASN A 203 1.69 16.10 -1.61
CA ASN A 203 1.33 17.48 -1.90
C ASN A 203 2.57 18.38 -2.10
N PHE A 204 3.66 17.88 -2.70
CA PHE A 204 4.91 18.64 -2.77
C PHE A 204 4.77 19.98 -3.52
N LEU A 205 3.90 20.07 -4.53
CA LEU A 205 3.62 21.32 -5.25
C LEU A 205 2.99 22.39 -4.34
N LEU A 206 2.11 21.95 -3.44
CA LEU A 206 1.48 22.81 -2.42
C LEU A 206 2.52 23.39 -1.49
N TRP A 207 3.36 22.53 -0.94
CA TRP A 207 4.42 22.95 -0.02
C TRP A 207 5.46 23.82 -0.72
N ASP A 208 5.83 23.52 -1.96
CA ASP A 208 6.75 24.37 -2.70
C ASP A 208 6.18 25.78 -2.91
N LEU A 209 4.88 25.90 -3.23
CA LEU A 209 4.24 27.21 -3.37
C LEU A 209 4.16 27.97 -2.05
N ILE A 210 3.81 27.29 -0.95
CA ILE A 210 3.80 27.87 0.40
C ILE A 210 5.17 28.45 0.75
N PHE A 211 6.24 27.67 0.59
CA PHE A 211 7.59 28.11 0.95
C PHE A 211 8.14 29.17 -0.01
N LEU A 212 7.77 29.10 -1.29
CA LEU A 212 8.09 30.15 -2.26
C LEU A 212 7.41 31.48 -1.87
N LEU A 213 6.15 31.47 -1.46
CA LEU A 213 5.45 32.65 -0.98
C LEU A 213 6.09 33.22 0.29
N ILE A 214 6.42 32.37 1.26
CA ILE A 214 7.09 32.80 2.50
C ILE A 214 8.39 33.53 2.19
N ASN A 215 9.21 32.97 1.30
CA ASN A 215 10.49 33.57 0.92
C ASN A 215 10.32 34.85 0.10
N GLN A 216 9.49 34.82 -0.95
CA GLN A 216 9.38 35.95 -1.89
C GLN A 216 8.57 37.11 -1.32
N LYS A 217 7.60 36.86 -0.45
CA LYS A 217 6.87 37.91 0.28
C LYS A 217 7.54 38.31 1.59
N ASN A 218 8.66 37.68 1.97
CA ASN A 218 9.35 37.89 3.25
C ASN A 218 8.40 37.77 4.46
N LEU A 219 7.65 36.67 4.52
CA LEU A 219 6.65 36.44 5.58
C LEU A 219 7.28 35.82 6.82
N LEU A 220 6.84 36.26 8.01
CA LEU A 220 7.15 35.60 9.27
C LEU A 220 5.96 34.74 9.71
N VAL A 221 5.96 33.46 9.38
CA VAL A 221 4.83 32.54 9.61
C VAL A 221 5.07 31.65 10.83
N THR A 222 4.10 31.63 11.74
CA THR A 222 4.06 30.72 12.88
C THR A 222 2.77 29.90 12.86
N LEU A 223 2.87 28.57 12.93
CA LEU A 223 1.73 27.67 13.05
C LEU A 223 1.49 27.27 14.50
N HIS A 224 0.23 27.30 14.93
CA HIS A 224 -0.23 26.98 16.27
C HIS A 224 -1.22 25.82 16.21
N LYS A 225 -1.00 24.78 17.01
CA LYS A 225 -1.92 23.64 17.11
C LYS A 225 -3.14 24.03 17.93
N VAL A 226 -4.32 23.90 17.34
CA VAL A 226 -5.60 23.93 18.06
C VAL A 226 -6.00 22.49 18.38
N PRO A 227 -6.47 22.15 19.59
CA PRO A 227 -7.01 20.83 19.86
C PRO A 227 -8.29 20.61 19.03
N GLY A 228 -8.44 19.45 18.39
CA GLY A 228 -9.66 19.12 17.67
C GLY A 228 -10.84 19.07 18.66
N HIS A 229 -12.02 19.53 18.22
CA HIS A 229 -13.25 19.51 19.03
C HIS A 229 -13.18 20.28 20.35
N SER A 230 -12.33 21.31 20.44
CA SER A 230 -12.15 22.11 21.67
C SER A 230 -13.16 23.25 21.86
N ASN A 231 -14.26 23.27 21.11
CA ASN A 231 -15.22 24.39 21.04
C ASN A 231 -14.54 25.77 20.84
N ASN A 232 -13.47 25.80 20.03
CA ASN A 232 -12.86 27.07 19.65
C ASN A 232 -13.70 27.68 18.53
N LEU A 233 -14.41 28.76 18.85
CA LEU A 233 -15.33 29.44 17.93
C LEU A 233 -14.75 29.68 16.52
N TYR A 234 -13.49 30.12 16.42
CA TYR A 234 -12.88 30.43 15.13
C TYR A 234 -12.41 29.19 14.37
N ASN A 235 -12.02 28.14 15.09
CA ASN A 235 -11.73 26.85 14.48
C ASN A 235 -13.01 26.19 13.95
N ASP A 236 -14.10 26.24 14.72
CA ASP A 236 -15.40 25.69 14.32
C ASP A 236 -15.98 26.44 13.08
N GLU A 237 -15.72 27.75 13.00
CA GLU A 237 -16.04 28.55 11.80
C GLU A 237 -15.18 28.14 10.60
N ALA A 238 -13.88 27.90 10.78
CA ALA A 238 -13.01 27.39 9.72
C ALA A 238 -13.43 25.99 9.22
N ASP A 239 -13.80 25.08 10.12
CA ASP A 239 -14.37 23.76 9.79
C ASP A 239 -15.65 23.88 8.97
N THR A 240 -16.56 24.77 9.40
CA THR A 240 -17.81 25.05 8.67
C THR A 240 -17.52 25.58 7.27
N LEU A 241 -16.56 26.49 7.13
CA LEU A 241 -16.11 27.01 5.84
C LEU A 241 -15.50 25.90 4.97
N ALA A 242 -14.70 25.00 5.54
CA ALA A 242 -14.08 23.90 4.82
C ALA A 242 -15.12 22.89 4.30
N LYS A 243 -16.11 22.52 5.14
CA LYS A 243 -17.23 21.66 4.75
C LYS A 243 -18.10 22.29 3.66
N ALA A 244 -18.38 23.58 3.77
CA ALA A 244 -19.09 24.31 2.72
C ALA A 244 -18.26 24.43 1.43
N GLY A 245 -16.96 24.66 1.55
CA GLY A 245 -16.01 24.74 0.46
C GLY A 245 -15.95 23.45 -0.36
N ALA A 246 -16.09 22.29 0.29
CA ALA A 246 -16.04 20.98 -0.37
C ALA A 246 -17.12 20.80 -1.45
N HIS A 247 -18.20 21.58 -1.38
CA HIS A 247 -19.32 21.54 -2.33
C HIS A 247 -19.21 22.57 -3.46
N ILE A 248 -18.16 23.41 -3.47
CA ILE A 248 -17.89 24.34 -4.57
C ILE A 248 -17.43 23.55 -5.79
N ARG A 249 -18.11 23.74 -6.93
CA ARG A 249 -17.87 22.98 -8.16
C ARG A 249 -16.59 23.38 -8.86
N GLU A 250 -16.19 24.63 -8.74
CA GLU A 250 -15.00 25.20 -9.37
C GLU A 250 -13.78 25.09 -8.44
N PRO A 251 -12.88 24.12 -8.65
CA PRO A 251 -11.77 23.92 -7.73
C PRO A 251 -10.61 24.87 -8.00
N ILE A 252 -9.78 25.04 -6.99
CA ILE A 252 -8.43 25.60 -7.13
C ILE A 252 -7.42 24.48 -7.24
N ILE A 253 -6.56 24.59 -8.23
CA ILE A 253 -5.43 23.69 -8.47
C ILE A 253 -4.17 24.52 -8.66
N ILE A 254 -3.03 24.02 -8.20
CA ILE A 254 -1.74 24.68 -8.45
C ILE A 254 -1.32 24.51 -9.90
N ASN A 255 -0.94 25.62 -10.52
CA ASN A 255 -0.34 25.65 -11.84
C ASN A 255 1.09 25.11 -11.78
N HIS A 256 1.28 23.81 -12.02
CA HIS A 256 2.62 23.20 -12.03
C HIS A 256 3.60 23.87 -13.02
N LYS A 257 3.11 24.53 -14.08
CA LYS A 257 3.96 25.27 -15.03
C LYS A 257 4.62 26.49 -14.39
N PHE A 258 4.08 27.00 -13.30
CA PHE A 258 4.71 28.02 -12.47
C PHE A 258 6.11 27.60 -11.99
N PHE A 259 6.34 26.29 -11.82
CA PHE A 259 7.62 25.72 -11.40
C PHE A 259 8.48 25.17 -12.54
N ALA A 260 8.11 25.40 -13.81
CA ALA A 260 8.77 24.76 -14.95
C ALA A 260 10.29 25.02 -15.02
N HIS A 261 10.74 26.18 -14.57
CA HIS A 261 12.16 26.56 -14.57
C HIS A 261 12.96 25.96 -13.40
N GLN A 262 12.30 25.35 -12.41
CA GLN A 262 12.91 24.86 -11.17
C GLN A 262 12.80 23.33 -11.00
N SER A 263 12.20 22.63 -11.98
CA SER A 263 11.89 21.19 -11.87
C SER A 263 12.65 20.35 -12.90
N LEU A 264 13.21 19.23 -12.42
CA LEU A 264 13.87 18.21 -13.25
C LEU A 264 12.87 17.35 -14.06
N GLY A 265 11.56 17.56 -13.89
CA GLY A 265 10.49 16.86 -14.60
C GLY A 265 9.33 16.47 -13.67
N PHE A 266 8.09 16.56 -14.17
CA PHE A 266 6.88 16.17 -13.43
C PHE A 266 6.19 14.98 -14.08
N ALA A 267 5.85 13.96 -13.30
CA ALA A 267 4.99 12.87 -13.75
C ALA A 267 3.53 13.34 -13.75
N SER A 268 2.79 13.13 -14.84
CA SER A 268 1.37 13.46 -14.93
C SER A 268 0.55 12.23 -15.25
N TRP A 269 -0.66 12.16 -14.69
CA TRP A 269 -1.63 11.12 -15.04
C TRP A 269 -2.49 11.58 -16.20
N ASN A 270 -2.43 10.85 -17.33
CA ASN A 270 -3.23 11.08 -18.53
C ASN A 270 -3.25 12.56 -19.01
N ARG A 271 -2.16 13.30 -18.81
CA ARG A 271 -2.08 14.76 -19.05
C ARG A 271 -3.13 15.60 -18.31
N LEU A 272 -3.83 15.03 -17.31
CA LEU A 272 -4.86 15.71 -16.52
C LEU A 272 -4.25 16.54 -15.37
N HIS A 273 -3.42 15.90 -14.55
CA HIS A 273 -2.79 16.55 -13.41
C HIS A 273 -1.44 15.93 -13.07
N VAL A 274 -0.56 16.72 -12.44
CA VAL A 274 0.72 16.24 -11.91
C VAL A 274 0.46 15.34 -10.71
N ILE A 275 1.18 14.22 -10.63
CA ILE A 275 1.16 13.34 -9.47
C ILE A 275 2.02 14.01 -8.39
N ASP A 276 1.37 14.82 -7.56
CA ASP A 276 1.97 15.61 -6.49
C ASP A 276 2.28 14.78 -5.23
N ARG A 277 2.63 13.51 -5.38
CA ARG A 277 2.87 12.53 -4.29
C ARG A 277 3.91 11.51 -4.72
N ASN A 278 4.23 10.56 -3.85
CA ASN A 278 5.14 9.47 -4.16
C ASN A 278 4.66 8.64 -5.36
N VAL A 279 5.25 8.91 -6.53
CA VAL A 279 4.85 8.34 -7.82
C VAL A 279 4.92 6.82 -7.82
N ARG A 280 5.94 6.23 -7.18
CA ARG A 280 6.08 4.76 -7.09
C ARG A 280 4.92 4.14 -6.32
N LYS A 281 4.67 4.64 -5.10
CA LYS A 281 3.54 4.15 -4.28
C LYS A 281 2.20 4.39 -4.96
N TRP A 282 2.03 5.53 -5.63
CA TRP A 282 0.82 5.83 -6.38
C TRP A 282 0.61 4.83 -7.53
N ALA A 283 1.65 4.51 -8.28
CA ALA A 283 1.59 3.54 -9.37
C ALA A 283 1.34 2.11 -8.85
N ASP A 284 1.96 1.73 -7.72
CA ASP A 284 1.75 0.43 -7.08
C ASP A 284 0.28 0.16 -6.76
N ASN A 285 -0.48 1.16 -6.32
CA ASN A 285 -1.91 1.02 -6.01
C ASN A 285 -2.76 0.57 -7.21
N VAL A 286 -2.29 0.80 -8.44
CA VAL A 286 -2.96 0.39 -9.68
C VAL A 286 -2.31 -0.87 -10.25
N ILE A 287 -0.98 -0.93 -10.24
CA ILE A 287 -0.21 -2.00 -10.88
C ILE A 287 -0.31 -3.31 -10.10
N GLN A 288 -0.23 -3.28 -8.76
CA GLN A 288 -0.21 -4.50 -7.95
C GLN A 288 -1.50 -5.34 -8.10
N PRO A 289 -2.72 -4.75 -8.04
CA PRO A 289 -3.95 -5.48 -8.31
C PRO A 289 -4.01 -6.07 -9.73
N LEU A 290 -3.51 -5.36 -10.75
CA LEU A 290 -3.47 -5.86 -12.13
C LEU A 290 -2.51 -7.05 -12.26
N ILE A 291 -1.33 -6.97 -11.67
CA ILE A 291 -0.35 -8.07 -11.65
C ILE A 291 -0.96 -9.28 -10.93
N PHE A 292 -1.60 -9.06 -9.78
CA PHE A 292 -2.23 -10.12 -9.01
C PHE A 292 -3.39 -10.78 -9.78
N ASN A 293 -4.26 -9.98 -10.41
CA ASN A 293 -5.32 -10.49 -11.26
C ASN A 293 -4.79 -11.28 -12.47
N SER A 294 -3.71 -10.81 -13.10
CA SER A 294 -3.03 -11.56 -14.16
C SER A 294 -2.45 -12.88 -13.66
N MET A 295 -1.91 -12.91 -12.43
CA MET A 295 -1.35 -14.11 -11.82
C MET A 295 -2.45 -15.15 -11.53
N ILE A 296 -3.56 -14.76 -10.91
CA ILE A 296 -4.69 -15.66 -10.60
C ILE A 296 -5.30 -16.28 -11.87
N ASN A 297 -5.34 -15.52 -12.97
CA ASN A 297 -5.86 -16.00 -14.25
C ASN A 297 -4.85 -16.85 -15.05
N ASN A 298 -3.66 -17.11 -14.51
CA ASN A 298 -2.71 -18.00 -15.14
C ASN A 298 -3.22 -19.46 -15.12
N LYS A 299 -3.20 -20.12 -16.29
CA LYS A 299 -3.62 -21.52 -16.44
C LYS A 299 -2.91 -22.47 -15.47
N ALA A 300 -1.66 -22.19 -15.10
CA ALA A 300 -0.91 -23.01 -14.14
C ALA A 300 -1.56 -23.04 -12.74
N LEU A 301 -2.28 -21.99 -12.35
CA LEU A 301 -2.96 -21.90 -11.04
C LEU A 301 -4.39 -22.46 -11.07
N THR A 302 -4.88 -22.97 -12.20
CA THR A 302 -6.19 -23.63 -12.30
C THR A 302 -6.43 -24.69 -11.21
N PRO A 303 -5.44 -25.53 -10.80
CA PRO A 303 -5.62 -26.50 -9.72
C PRO A 303 -5.96 -25.89 -8.36
N ILE A 304 -5.73 -24.60 -8.14
CA ILE A 304 -6.05 -23.93 -6.86
C ILE A 304 -6.98 -22.74 -7.03
N LYS A 305 -7.60 -22.57 -8.22
CA LYS A 305 -8.40 -21.38 -8.53
C LYS A 305 -9.56 -21.20 -7.54
N LYS A 306 -10.20 -22.29 -7.12
CA LYS A 306 -11.29 -22.24 -6.13
C LYS A 306 -10.79 -21.76 -4.78
N GLN A 307 -9.70 -22.34 -4.28
CA GLN A 307 -9.07 -21.95 -3.01
C GLN A 307 -8.61 -20.48 -3.00
N ILE A 308 -8.15 -19.96 -4.15
CA ILE A 308 -7.82 -18.55 -4.31
C ILE A 308 -9.07 -17.67 -4.15
N LEU A 309 -10.17 -18.01 -4.86
CA LEU A 309 -11.41 -17.24 -4.85
C LEU A 309 -12.12 -17.30 -3.50
N ASP A 310 -12.04 -18.44 -2.81
CA ASP A 310 -12.66 -18.68 -1.51
C ASP A 310 -11.82 -18.08 -0.35
N GLY A 311 -10.65 -17.47 -0.63
CA GLY A 311 -9.83 -16.82 0.38
C GLY A 311 -9.06 -17.78 1.29
N GLU A 312 -8.82 -19.01 0.83
CA GLU A 312 -8.18 -20.08 1.62
C GLU A 312 -6.64 -19.95 1.70
N ILE A 313 -6.05 -18.98 0.99
CA ILE A 313 -4.61 -18.69 1.00
C ILE A 313 -4.35 -17.36 1.69
N ASP A 314 -3.54 -17.37 2.74
CA ASP A 314 -3.03 -16.15 3.34
C ASP A 314 -1.82 -15.64 2.54
N TRP A 315 -2.08 -14.67 1.66
CA TRP A 315 -1.04 -14.07 0.81
C TRP A 315 0.01 -13.28 1.59
N THR A 316 -0.32 -12.78 2.79
CA THR A 316 0.62 -12.04 3.63
C THR A 316 1.67 -13.00 4.17
N PHE A 317 1.24 -14.08 4.81
CA PHE A 317 2.13 -15.11 5.33
C PHE A 317 2.86 -15.87 4.20
N THR A 318 2.18 -16.11 3.09
CA THR A 318 2.81 -16.70 1.89
C THR A 318 3.94 -15.81 1.39
N LYS A 319 3.72 -14.49 1.27
CA LYS A 319 4.75 -13.54 0.87
C LYS A 319 5.93 -13.53 1.85
N GLU A 320 5.67 -13.53 3.16
CA GLU A 320 6.72 -13.62 4.18
C GLU A 320 7.55 -14.90 4.02
N TRP A 321 6.90 -16.04 3.79
CA TRP A 321 7.60 -17.31 3.55
C TRP A 321 8.43 -17.32 2.26
N LEU A 322 7.87 -16.81 1.15
CA LEU A 322 8.56 -16.76 -0.14
C LEU A 322 9.80 -15.85 -0.06
N ASN A 323 9.71 -14.73 0.67
CA ASN A 323 10.81 -13.79 0.85
C ASN A 323 11.82 -14.22 1.93
N HIS A 324 11.45 -15.15 2.82
CA HIS A 324 12.34 -15.56 3.90
C HIS A 324 13.65 -16.16 3.38
N ASN A 325 14.75 -15.53 3.79
CA ASN A 325 16.12 -15.96 3.53
C ASN A 325 16.62 -16.81 4.71
N ASN A 326 17.03 -18.04 4.41
CA ASN A 326 17.56 -18.98 5.40
C ASN A 326 19.05 -18.75 5.72
N SER A 327 19.71 -17.82 5.06
CA SER A 327 21.14 -17.51 5.18
C SER A 327 21.36 -16.06 5.58
N ASP A 328 22.50 -15.78 6.21
CA ASP A 328 22.91 -14.41 6.52
C ASP A 328 23.41 -13.64 5.28
N ALA A 329 23.65 -14.37 4.17
CA ALA A 329 24.08 -13.78 2.92
C ALA A 329 22.93 -13.05 2.22
N LEU A 330 23.14 -11.77 1.89
CA LEU A 330 22.15 -10.94 1.17
C LEU A 330 21.86 -11.46 -0.24
N CYS A 331 22.86 -12.04 -0.92
CA CYS A 331 22.74 -12.62 -2.24
C CYS A 331 23.65 -13.83 -2.36
N SER A 332 23.10 -14.96 -2.83
CA SER A 332 23.91 -16.11 -3.24
C SER A 332 23.18 -16.93 -4.29
N ILE A 333 23.96 -17.69 -5.09
CA ILE A 333 23.40 -18.63 -6.07
C ILE A 333 22.50 -19.67 -5.38
N ASN A 334 22.86 -20.09 -4.17
CA ASN A 334 22.07 -21.04 -3.39
C ASN A 334 20.76 -20.42 -2.91
N LEU A 335 20.78 -19.17 -2.45
CA LEU A 335 19.57 -18.44 -2.07
C LEU A 335 18.62 -18.26 -3.27
N SER A 336 19.15 -17.85 -4.43
CA SER A 336 18.37 -17.69 -5.65
C SER A 336 17.71 -19.01 -6.09
N LYS A 337 18.44 -20.14 -5.99
CA LYS A 337 17.87 -21.47 -6.25
C LYS A 337 16.76 -21.83 -5.27
N GLN A 338 16.96 -21.58 -3.98
CA GLN A 338 15.95 -21.87 -2.95
C GLN A 338 14.67 -21.04 -3.16
N GLN A 339 14.80 -19.73 -3.35
CA GLN A 339 13.67 -18.84 -3.63
C GLN A 339 12.97 -19.21 -4.94
N GLY A 340 13.75 -19.47 -6.00
CA GLY A 340 13.23 -19.93 -7.27
C GLY A 340 12.44 -21.24 -7.16
N ASN A 341 12.87 -22.18 -6.32
CA ASN A 341 12.14 -23.42 -6.08
C ASN A 341 10.81 -23.18 -5.36
N LYS A 342 10.78 -22.31 -4.33
CA LYS A 342 9.53 -21.93 -3.64
C LYS A 342 8.54 -21.31 -4.64
N ILE A 343 9.00 -20.34 -5.44
CA ILE A 343 8.18 -19.64 -6.45
C ILE A 343 7.65 -20.63 -7.49
N LYS A 344 8.49 -21.54 -7.98
CA LYS A 344 8.06 -22.52 -8.99
C LYS A 344 6.99 -23.48 -8.47
N LYS A 345 7.10 -23.92 -7.21
CA LYS A 345 6.11 -24.82 -6.59
C LYS A 345 4.78 -24.14 -6.35
N CYS A 346 4.78 -22.90 -5.85
CA CYS A 346 3.52 -22.15 -5.64
C CYS A 346 2.85 -21.72 -6.94
N ASN A 347 3.59 -21.66 -8.05
CA ASN A 347 3.07 -21.39 -9.38
C ASN A 347 2.82 -22.64 -10.24
N PHE A 348 2.95 -23.86 -9.69
CA PHE A 348 2.74 -25.12 -10.42
C PHE A 348 3.60 -25.24 -11.71
N ILE A 349 4.81 -24.69 -11.67
CA ILE A 349 5.80 -24.74 -12.76
C ILE A 349 7.11 -25.39 -12.30
N TYR A 350 7.09 -26.14 -11.20
CA TYR A 350 8.24 -26.92 -10.77
C TYR A 350 8.49 -28.04 -11.79
N PRO A 351 9.73 -28.39 -12.13
CA PRO A 351 10.01 -29.24 -13.29
C PRO A 351 9.62 -30.73 -13.10
N THR A 352 8.32 -31.03 -13.21
CA THR A 352 7.71 -32.36 -13.33
C THR A 352 7.93 -32.96 -14.72
N ILE A 353 7.63 -34.24 -14.91
CA ILE A 353 7.99 -34.97 -16.14
C ILE A 353 7.25 -34.39 -17.35
N ASP A 354 5.98 -33.99 -17.22
CA ASP A 354 5.25 -33.29 -18.28
C ASP A 354 5.98 -32.02 -18.78
N ILE A 355 6.50 -31.20 -17.86
CA ILE A 355 7.24 -29.98 -18.18
C ILE A 355 8.58 -30.32 -18.81
N GLN A 356 9.27 -31.36 -18.31
CA GLN A 356 10.54 -31.81 -18.86
C GLN A 356 10.37 -32.40 -20.27
N GLN A 357 9.34 -33.21 -20.48
CA GLN A 357 8.98 -33.77 -21.78
C GLN A 357 8.63 -32.66 -22.78
N ARG A 358 7.85 -31.65 -22.35
CA ARG A 358 7.55 -30.47 -23.18
C ARG A 358 8.81 -29.71 -23.58
N ASN A 359 9.77 -29.55 -22.67
CA ASN A 359 11.01 -28.81 -22.93
C ASN A 359 12.05 -29.64 -23.72
N TYR A 360 12.06 -30.96 -23.55
CA TYR A 360 13.02 -31.88 -24.16
C TYR A 360 12.34 -33.08 -24.84
N PRO A 361 11.47 -32.87 -25.84
CA PRO A 361 10.58 -33.90 -26.38
C PRO A 361 11.31 -35.09 -26.99
N HIS A 362 12.55 -34.91 -27.45
CA HIS A 362 13.38 -35.99 -28.02
C HIS A 362 14.02 -36.90 -26.96
N LEU A 363 14.07 -36.48 -25.69
CA LEU A 363 14.68 -37.27 -24.61
C LEU A 363 13.68 -38.18 -23.90
N TYR A 364 12.40 -37.82 -23.92
CA TYR A 364 11.35 -38.50 -23.18
C TYR A 364 10.48 -39.35 -24.10
N PRO A 365 9.88 -40.45 -23.60
CA PRO A 365 8.91 -41.24 -24.38
C PRO A 365 7.77 -40.38 -24.89
N LEU A 366 7.19 -40.74 -26.04
CA LEU A 366 6.00 -40.08 -26.58
C LEU A 366 4.75 -40.45 -25.77
N GLY A 367 3.82 -39.50 -25.64
CA GLY A 367 2.55 -39.70 -24.93
C GLY A 367 2.60 -39.33 -23.45
N SER A 368 1.47 -39.53 -22.76
CA SER A 368 1.34 -39.24 -21.32
C SER A 368 2.25 -40.15 -20.50
N ILE A 369 3.10 -39.58 -19.64
CA ILE A 369 4.00 -40.34 -18.77
C ILE A 369 3.37 -40.45 -17.37
N PRO A 370 3.08 -41.67 -16.87
CA PRO A 370 2.48 -41.84 -15.56
C PRO A 370 3.45 -41.41 -14.46
N CYS A 371 2.89 -41.05 -13.30
CA CYS A 371 3.63 -40.74 -12.10
C CYS A 371 4.52 -41.92 -11.71
N ILE A 372 5.83 -41.67 -11.55
CA ILE A 372 6.82 -42.72 -11.24
C ILE A 372 6.59 -43.38 -9.86
N GLN A 373 5.75 -42.76 -9.03
CA GLN A 373 5.38 -43.28 -7.71
C GLN A 373 4.13 -44.15 -7.82
N CYS A 374 2.95 -43.54 -7.92
CA CYS A 374 1.70 -44.32 -7.91
C CYS A 374 1.39 -45.05 -9.22
N SER A 375 1.96 -44.64 -10.36
CA SER A 375 1.62 -45.14 -11.71
C SER A 375 0.16 -44.95 -12.16
N ASP A 376 -0.69 -44.33 -11.34
CA ASP A 376 -2.15 -44.24 -11.57
C ASP A 376 -2.61 -42.94 -12.26
N ALA A 377 -1.74 -41.93 -12.36
CA ALA A 377 -2.09 -40.61 -12.89
C ALA A 377 -0.94 -40.01 -13.70
N HIS A 378 -1.24 -38.99 -14.52
CA HIS A 378 -0.23 -38.27 -15.30
C HIS A 378 0.72 -37.48 -14.38
N ASP A 379 2.02 -37.50 -14.69
CA ASP A 379 3.06 -36.84 -13.92
C ASP A 379 3.09 -35.32 -14.15
N VAL A 380 2.23 -34.60 -13.41
CA VAL A 380 2.09 -33.14 -13.47
C VAL A 380 2.20 -32.50 -12.09
N ASN A 381 2.48 -31.21 -12.01
CA ASN A 381 2.55 -30.48 -10.73
C ASN A 381 1.31 -30.69 -9.86
N ALA A 382 0.11 -30.57 -10.45
CA ALA A 382 -1.15 -30.70 -9.73
C ALA A 382 -1.31 -32.07 -9.02
N HIS A 383 -0.74 -33.13 -9.61
CA HIS A 383 -0.84 -34.48 -9.08
C HIS A 383 0.10 -34.71 -7.88
N VAL A 384 1.20 -33.95 -7.73
CA VAL A 384 2.20 -34.20 -6.68
C VAL A 384 1.57 -34.21 -5.28
N GLY A 385 0.65 -33.29 -5.00
CA GLY A 385 -0.07 -33.24 -3.73
C GLY A 385 -1.24 -34.23 -3.61
N LEU A 386 -1.64 -34.89 -4.70
CA LEU A 386 -2.76 -35.84 -4.78
C LEU A 386 -2.29 -37.30 -4.95
N CYS A 387 -0.98 -37.53 -4.96
CA CYS A 387 -0.41 -38.86 -5.18
C CYS A 387 -0.64 -39.75 -3.95
N ASN A 388 -1.30 -40.91 -4.15
CA ASN A 388 -1.57 -41.88 -3.08
C ASN A 388 -0.30 -42.34 -2.35
N ASP A 389 0.84 -42.43 -3.03
CA ASP A 389 2.13 -42.80 -2.42
C ASP A 389 2.64 -41.78 -1.38
N HIS A 390 2.06 -40.57 -1.34
CA HIS A 390 2.36 -39.56 -0.34
C HIS A 390 1.39 -39.58 0.84
N SER A 391 0.31 -40.37 0.83
CA SER A 391 -0.75 -40.28 1.84
C SER A 391 -0.25 -40.45 3.27
N ASN A 392 0.52 -41.51 3.53
CA ASN A 392 1.08 -41.75 4.87
C ASN A 392 2.06 -40.65 5.28
N ASP A 393 2.92 -40.22 4.34
CA ASP A 393 3.88 -39.13 4.57
C ASP A 393 3.15 -37.82 4.93
N VAL A 394 2.06 -37.49 4.24
CA VAL A 394 1.23 -36.31 4.51
C VAL A 394 0.57 -36.38 5.88
N VAL A 395 -0.01 -37.53 6.25
CA VAL A 395 -0.60 -37.74 7.58
C VAL A 395 0.44 -37.52 8.67
N THR A 396 1.63 -38.11 8.53
CA THR A 396 2.74 -37.92 9.48
C THR A 396 3.17 -36.45 9.56
N ILE A 397 3.32 -35.78 8.42
CA ILE A 397 3.70 -34.36 8.37
C ILE A 397 2.68 -33.50 9.11
N LEU A 398 1.37 -33.66 8.84
CA LEU A 398 0.33 -32.85 9.45
C LEU A 398 0.18 -33.13 10.95
N MET A 399 0.27 -34.39 11.36
CA MET A 399 0.22 -34.78 12.77
C MET A 399 1.40 -34.17 13.56
N GLU A 400 2.62 -34.32 13.07
CA GLU A 400 3.79 -33.71 13.71
C GLU A 400 3.72 -32.17 13.70
N ALA A 401 3.21 -31.58 12.62
CA ALA A 401 3.02 -30.14 12.52
C ALA A 401 2.02 -29.61 13.55
N ALA A 402 0.97 -30.36 13.88
CA ALA A 402 0.03 -29.99 14.93
C ALA A 402 0.72 -29.92 16.31
N TYR A 403 1.58 -30.89 16.62
CA TYR A 403 2.38 -30.89 17.85
C TYR A 403 3.41 -29.75 17.87
N ASP A 404 4.19 -29.60 16.79
CA ASP A 404 5.19 -28.53 16.65
C ASP A 404 4.53 -27.14 16.78
N LEU A 405 3.30 -26.96 16.27
CA LEU A 405 2.54 -25.72 16.36
C LEU A 405 2.04 -25.46 17.78
N TYR A 406 1.57 -26.50 18.47
CA TYR A 406 1.14 -26.39 19.86
C TYR A 406 2.29 -25.92 20.76
N ASP A 407 3.44 -26.59 20.67
CA ASP A 407 4.61 -26.29 21.49
C ASP A 407 5.12 -24.86 21.22
N ILE A 408 5.25 -24.48 19.94
CA ILE A 408 5.80 -23.17 19.60
C ILE A 408 4.88 -22.00 20.01
N ILE A 409 3.55 -22.22 20.03
CA ILE A 409 2.60 -21.21 20.51
C ILE A 409 2.66 -21.13 22.04
N ILE A 410 2.66 -22.27 22.75
CA ILE A 410 2.75 -22.28 24.22
C ILE A 410 4.00 -21.57 24.71
N ASP A 411 5.16 -21.86 24.11
CA ASP A 411 6.44 -21.27 24.50
C ASP A 411 6.47 -19.74 24.37
N ASN A 412 5.57 -19.16 23.58
CA ASN A 412 5.58 -17.74 23.24
C ASN A 412 4.27 -17.00 23.58
N TYR A 413 3.34 -17.67 24.24
CA TYR A 413 2.07 -17.07 24.65
C TYR A 413 2.17 -16.53 26.08
N SER A 414 1.82 -15.26 26.29
CA SER A 414 2.01 -14.59 27.59
C SER A 414 0.95 -14.93 28.65
N GLY A 415 -0.06 -15.76 28.32
CA GLY A 415 -1.14 -16.17 29.24
C GLY A 415 -1.37 -17.68 29.25
N THR A 416 -2.52 -18.13 29.74
CA THR A 416 -2.95 -19.53 29.63
C THR A 416 -3.74 -19.68 28.32
N PRO A 417 -3.25 -20.41 27.31
CA PRO A 417 -3.94 -20.53 26.03
C PRO A 417 -5.09 -21.53 26.16
N PHE A 418 -6.23 -21.06 26.69
CA PHE A 418 -7.46 -21.86 26.78
C PHE A 418 -7.86 -22.33 25.38
N ALA A 419 -8.23 -23.61 25.26
CA ALA A 419 -8.67 -24.26 24.02
C ALA A 419 -7.66 -24.28 22.84
N LEU A 420 -6.36 -24.00 23.03
CA LEU A 420 -5.38 -24.08 21.92
C LEU A 420 -5.34 -25.45 21.26
N ARG A 421 -5.30 -26.51 22.08
CA ARG A 421 -5.32 -27.90 21.61
C ARG A 421 -6.56 -28.16 20.76
N GLU A 422 -7.74 -27.82 21.28
CA GLU A 422 -9.01 -27.97 20.58
C GLU A 422 -9.06 -27.14 19.29
N THR A 423 -8.51 -25.93 19.28
CA THR A 423 -8.45 -25.06 18.10
C THR A 423 -7.56 -25.66 17.00
N ILE A 424 -6.43 -26.26 17.37
CA ILE A 424 -5.55 -26.96 16.43
C ILE A 424 -6.24 -28.23 15.92
N GLU A 425 -6.80 -29.06 16.81
CA GLU A 425 -7.44 -30.34 16.47
C GLU A 425 -8.72 -30.15 15.63
N SER A 426 -9.45 -29.05 15.81
CA SER A 426 -10.64 -28.71 15.02
C SER A 426 -10.33 -27.99 13.70
N SER A 427 -9.07 -27.61 13.46
CA SER A 427 -8.68 -26.95 12.22
C SER A 427 -8.80 -27.91 11.02
N PRO A 428 -9.43 -27.51 9.91
CA PRO A 428 -9.46 -28.29 8.68
C PRO A 428 -8.08 -28.69 8.15
N LEU A 429 -7.04 -27.91 8.48
CA LEU A 429 -5.66 -28.20 8.10
C LEU A 429 -5.11 -29.47 8.76
N PHE A 430 -5.50 -29.75 10.00
CA PHE A 430 -4.97 -30.88 10.77
C PHE A 430 -5.91 -32.10 10.75
N ASN A 431 -6.96 -32.06 9.93
CA ASN A 431 -7.88 -33.18 9.76
C ASN A 431 -7.24 -34.32 8.93
N ILE A 432 -6.66 -35.30 9.62
CA ILE A 432 -6.01 -36.48 9.01
C ILE A 432 -6.95 -37.67 8.78
N THR A 433 -8.28 -37.50 8.90
CA THR A 433 -9.26 -38.61 8.84
C THR A 433 -9.62 -39.04 7.41
N PHE A 434 -8.97 -38.50 6.39
CA PHE A 434 -9.24 -38.86 5.00
C PHE A 434 -8.73 -40.27 4.68
N SER A 435 -9.47 -40.98 3.82
CA SER A 435 -9.08 -42.30 3.31
C SER A 435 -8.41 -42.16 1.94
N GLY A 436 -7.20 -42.70 1.78
CA GLY A 436 -6.45 -42.65 0.51
C GLY A 436 -5.69 -41.33 0.30
N ALA A 437 -5.66 -40.83 -0.94
CA ALA A 437 -4.99 -39.57 -1.29
C ALA A 437 -5.59 -38.36 -0.57
N LEU A 438 -4.72 -37.38 -0.34
CA LEU A 438 -5.14 -36.05 0.08
C LEU A 438 -6.07 -35.43 -0.98
N SER A 439 -7.24 -34.94 -0.56
CA SER A 439 -8.14 -34.22 -1.47
C SER A 439 -7.55 -32.89 -1.89
N GLN A 440 -7.81 -32.47 -3.13
CA GLN A 440 -7.44 -31.15 -3.64
C GLN A 440 -8.06 -29.99 -2.84
N THR A 441 -9.21 -30.22 -2.21
CA THR A 441 -9.90 -29.24 -1.36
C THR A 441 -9.33 -29.19 0.06
N HIS A 442 -8.46 -30.11 0.44
CA HIS A 442 -7.88 -30.10 1.78
C HIS A 442 -6.79 -29.01 1.87
N PRO A 443 -6.76 -28.17 2.92
CA PRO A 443 -5.73 -27.14 3.10
C PRO A 443 -4.28 -27.63 3.03
N GLY A 444 -4.00 -28.89 3.39
CA GLY A 444 -2.69 -29.51 3.25
C GLY A 444 -2.18 -29.54 1.81
N TYR A 445 -3.07 -29.54 0.81
CA TYR A 445 -2.69 -29.47 -0.59
C TYR A 445 -1.93 -28.19 -0.90
N LEU A 446 -2.35 -27.06 -0.34
CA LEU A 446 -1.67 -25.76 -0.48
C LEU A 446 -0.26 -25.80 0.13
N LEU A 447 -0.07 -26.46 1.28
CA LEU A 447 1.25 -26.61 1.93
C LEU A 447 2.26 -27.32 1.04
N ILE A 448 1.84 -28.37 0.33
CA ILE A 448 2.70 -29.13 -0.59
C ILE A 448 3.24 -28.20 -1.70
N HIS A 449 2.47 -27.18 -2.06
CA HIS A 449 2.83 -26.16 -3.04
C HIS A 449 3.43 -24.89 -2.43
N HIS A 450 3.90 -24.91 -1.18
CA HIS A 450 4.51 -23.76 -0.48
C HIS A 450 3.57 -22.54 -0.33
N LEU A 451 2.26 -22.76 -0.39
CA LEU A 451 1.25 -21.76 -0.09
C LEU A 451 0.80 -21.92 1.36
N VAL A 452 0.53 -20.81 2.04
CA VAL A 452 0.14 -20.82 3.45
C VAL A 452 -1.39 -20.79 3.55
N PRO A 453 -2.02 -21.84 4.10
CA PRO A 453 -3.47 -21.86 4.27
C PRO A 453 -3.95 -20.86 5.33
N SER A 454 -5.08 -20.22 5.08
CA SER A 454 -5.73 -19.29 6.02
C SER A 454 -6.10 -19.97 7.35
N ASP A 455 -6.39 -21.28 7.34
CA ASP A 455 -6.63 -22.06 8.57
C ASP A 455 -5.43 -22.02 9.52
N LEU A 456 -4.20 -22.07 9.00
CA LEU A 456 -2.99 -21.99 9.80
C LEU A 456 -2.81 -20.59 10.39
N THR A 457 -2.96 -19.56 9.55
CA THR A 457 -2.66 -18.18 9.98
C THR A 457 -3.70 -17.66 10.96
N THR A 458 -4.96 -18.12 10.86
CA THR A 458 -6.02 -17.83 11.83
C THR A 458 -5.60 -18.22 13.24
N ILE A 459 -4.93 -19.38 13.42
CA ILE A 459 -4.40 -19.80 14.72
C ILE A 459 -3.34 -18.80 15.22
N PHE A 460 -2.41 -18.39 14.35
CA PHE A 460 -1.40 -17.38 14.69
C PHE A 460 -2.03 -16.02 15.06
N TYR A 461 -3.07 -15.57 14.36
CA TYR A 461 -3.79 -14.33 14.70
C TYR A 461 -4.54 -14.43 16.03
N ASN A 462 -5.10 -15.61 16.33
CA ASN A 462 -5.85 -15.83 17.56
C ASN A 462 -4.96 -15.78 18.79
N TYR A 463 -3.78 -16.41 18.74
CA TYR A 463 -2.91 -16.54 19.91
C TYR A 463 -1.74 -15.53 19.93
N ILE A 464 -1.21 -15.07 18.81
CA ILE A 464 -0.07 -14.12 18.80
C ILE A 464 -0.52 -12.75 18.28
N LYS A 465 -0.84 -11.85 19.21
CA LYS A 465 -1.34 -10.50 18.88
C LYS A 465 -0.24 -9.57 18.37
N ASP A 466 0.95 -9.65 18.95
CA ASP A 466 2.09 -8.85 18.47
C ASP A 466 2.51 -9.29 17.06
N LYS A 467 2.45 -8.34 16.12
CA LYS A 467 2.69 -8.60 14.69
C LYS A 467 4.13 -9.08 14.43
N LYS A 468 5.12 -8.49 15.09
CA LYS A 468 6.55 -8.83 14.85
C LYS A 468 6.87 -10.23 15.38
N LEU A 469 6.42 -10.52 16.59
CA LEU A 469 6.54 -11.82 17.23
C LEU A 469 5.82 -12.89 16.42
N ARG A 470 4.59 -12.61 15.97
CA ARG A 470 3.79 -13.53 15.15
C ARG A 470 4.53 -14.00 13.90
N PHE A 471 5.07 -13.07 13.10
CA PHE A 471 5.81 -13.45 11.89
C PHE A 471 7.12 -14.18 12.21
N SER A 472 7.82 -13.79 13.28
CA SER A 472 9.04 -14.46 13.71
C SER A 472 8.78 -15.94 14.07
N ILE A 473 7.78 -16.20 14.89
CA ILE A 473 7.39 -17.56 15.31
C ILE A 473 6.86 -18.36 14.14
N PHE A 474 5.99 -17.75 13.31
CA PHE A 474 5.48 -18.39 12.11
C PHE A 474 6.61 -18.88 11.20
N ILE A 475 7.59 -18.04 10.91
CA ILE A 475 8.72 -18.43 10.08
C ILE A 475 9.52 -19.59 10.70
N LYS A 476 9.74 -19.57 12.03
CA LYS A 476 10.41 -20.66 12.74
C LYS A 476 9.66 -21.99 12.59
N PHE A 477 8.34 -21.97 12.80
CA PHE A 477 7.46 -23.13 12.60
C PHE A 477 7.45 -23.61 11.15
N PHE A 478 7.11 -22.71 10.23
CA PHE A 478 6.85 -23.02 8.83
C PHE A 478 8.11 -23.51 8.12
N LYS A 479 9.28 -23.02 8.52
CA LYS A 479 10.57 -23.54 8.03
C LYS A 479 10.77 -25.01 8.36
N THR A 480 10.40 -25.45 9.56
CA THR A 480 10.49 -26.87 9.97
C THR A 480 9.48 -27.71 9.20
N LEU A 481 8.23 -27.25 9.11
CA LEU A 481 7.17 -27.90 8.34
C LEU A 481 7.56 -28.08 6.86
N MET A 482 8.01 -27.02 6.20
CA MET A 482 8.36 -27.05 4.78
C MET A 482 9.58 -27.92 4.49
N ARG A 483 10.52 -28.08 5.44
CA ARG A 483 11.62 -29.05 5.29
C ARG A 483 11.10 -30.49 5.27
N LYS A 484 10.10 -30.82 6.09
CA LYS A 484 9.47 -32.15 6.11
C LYS A 484 8.74 -32.39 4.78
N VAL A 485 7.90 -31.44 4.35
CA VAL A 485 7.23 -31.45 3.02
C VAL A 485 8.24 -31.68 1.89
N ASP A 486 9.32 -30.89 1.87
CA ASP A 486 10.33 -31.03 0.82
C ASP A 486 11.03 -32.38 0.84
N SER A 487 11.37 -32.90 2.02
CA SER A 487 12.12 -34.14 2.15
C SER A 487 11.28 -35.36 1.75
N TYR A 488 10.08 -35.47 2.31
CA TYR A 488 9.22 -36.65 2.14
C TYR A 488 8.45 -36.65 0.82
N ILE A 489 8.19 -35.48 0.23
CA ILE A 489 7.41 -35.37 -1.01
C ILE A 489 8.35 -35.06 -2.17
N TRP A 490 8.87 -33.83 -2.24
CA TRP A 490 9.58 -33.35 -3.42
C TRP A 490 10.95 -34.01 -3.66
N VAL A 491 11.74 -34.24 -2.62
CA VAL A 491 13.08 -34.84 -2.71
C VAL A 491 12.97 -36.34 -2.96
N LYS A 492 12.10 -37.05 -2.23
CA LYS A 492 11.78 -38.47 -2.46
C LYS A 492 11.40 -38.69 -3.93
N ARG A 493 10.41 -37.93 -4.40
CA ARG A 493 9.97 -37.92 -5.81
C ARG A 493 11.09 -37.65 -6.80
N TYR A 494 11.84 -36.57 -6.61
CA TYR A 494 12.94 -36.20 -7.50
C TYR A 494 14.00 -37.30 -7.60
N SER A 495 14.28 -38.00 -6.50
CA SER A 495 15.23 -39.10 -6.52
C SER A 495 14.76 -40.30 -7.36
N LEU A 496 13.45 -40.62 -7.31
CA LEU A 496 12.84 -41.68 -8.12
C LEU A 496 12.83 -41.30 -9.61
N ILE A 497 12.43 -40.07 -9.94
CA ILE A 497 12.47 -39.56 -11.32
C ILE A 497 13.89 -39.63 -11.87
N LYS A 498 14.89 -39.20 -11.09
CA LYS A 498 16.30 -39.27 -11.51
C LYS A 498 16.77 -40.70 -11.78
N SER A 499 16.32 -41.66 -10.98
CA SER A 499 16.61 -43.07 -11.20
C SER A 499 15.94 -43.61 -12.47
N TRP A 500 14.69 -43.25 -12.71
CA TRP A 500 13.98 -43.58 -13.93
C TRP A 500 14.61 -42.94 -15.19
N GLU A 501 14.97 -41.66 -15.14
CA GLU A 501 15.67 -40.95 -16.22
C GLU A 501 17.00 -41.61 -16.59
N ARG A 502 17.73 -42.17 -15.60
CA ARG A 502 18.97 -42.91 -15.85
C ARG A 502 18.73 -44.20 -16.65
N ILE A 503 17.61 -44.90 -16.42
CA ILE A 503 17.24 -46.09 -17.21
C ILE A 503 17.05 -45.71 -18.68
N LEU A 504 16.52 -44.51 -18.93
CA LEU A 504 16.36 -43.93 -20.27
C LEU A 504 17.62 -43.24 -20.82
N SER A 505 18.75 -43.31 -20.10
CA SER A 505 19.99 -42.60 -20.46
C SER A 505 19.81 -41.08 -20.62
N ILE A 506 18.84 -40.47 -19.93
CA ILE A 506 18.63 -39.03 -19.87
C ILE A 506 19.57 -38.47 -18.79
N THR A 507 20.37 -37.46 -19.16
CA THR A 507 21.33 -36.84 -18.23
C THR A 507 21.18 -35.33 -18.22
N LYS A 508 21.72 -34.69 -17.18
CA LYS A 508 21.73 -33.22 -17.08
C LYS A 508 22.49 -32.54 -18.23
N ASN A 509 23.42 -33.21 -18.90
CA ASN A 509 24.11 -32.61 -20.05
C ASN A 509 23.29 -32.71 -21.35
N LYS A 510 22.28 -33.59 -21.38
CA LYS A 510 21.37 -33.74 -22.52
C LYS A 510 20.18 -32.77 -22.44
N LYS A 511 19.81 -32.36 -21.22
CA LYS A 511 18.84 -31.30 -20.93
C LYS A 511 19.57 -29.96 -20.94
#